data_AF-S9P404-F1
#
_entry.id   AF-S9P404-F1
#
_cell.length_a   1.000
_cell.length_b   1.000
_cell.length_c   1.000
_cell.angle_alpha   90.00
_cell.angle_beta   90.00
_cell.angle_gamma   90.00
#
_symmetry.space_group_name_H-M   'P 1'
#
loop_
_entity.id
_entity.type
_entity.pdbx_description
1 polymer ?
#
loop_
_entity_poly.entity_id
_entity_poly.type
_entity_poly.pdbx_seq_one_letter_code
_entity_poly.pdbx_strand_id
1 'polypeptide(L)'
;MRPLQYKVVELSTVDEGTLERTVNEWSVQGWNLDGVQFAMRESSKRPAMAFVFFTREGEPAVHDAEAARGRLREMAETGSPSARLLASPDFTGNAAASSSEYVYSRPPGMVSAHERLAQLAGLDEPERPERGLILEPDE
;
A
#
# COMPACT_ATOMS: atom_id res chain seq x y z
N MET A 1 19.15 -8.98 24.31
CA MET A 1 17.93 -9.59 23.71
C MET A 1 17.94 -9.20 22.24
N ARG A 2 17.85 -10.16 21.30
CA ARG A 2 17.72 -9.80 19.88
C ARG A 2 16.30 -9.26 19.65
N PRO A 3 16.10 -8.23 18.81
CA PRO A 3 14.77 -7.78 18.45
C PRO A 3 13.98 -8.89 17.76
N LEU A 4 12.65 -8.80 17.82
CA LEU A 4 11.75 -9.73 17.15
C LEU A 4 11.21 -9.11 15.87
N GLN A 5 11.35 -9.85 14.79
CA GLN A 5 10.69 -9.59 13.52
C GLN A 5 9.35 -10.32 13.51
N TYR A 6 8.28 -9.61 13.17
CA TYR A 6 6.94 -10.16 13.03
C TYR A 6 6.57 -10.27 11.56
N LYS A 7 5.86 -11.34 11.22
CA LYS A 7 5.25 -11.51 9.91
C LYS A 7 3.82 -11.99 10.09
N VAL A 8 2.92 -11.39 9.32
CA VAL A 8 1.50 -11.76 9.29
C VAL A 8 1.17 -12.18 7.86
N VAL A 9 0.47 -13.30 7.73
CA VAL A 9 -0.02 -13.82 6.45
C VAL A 9 -1.55 -13.90 6.52
N GLU A 10 -2.21 -13.21 5.62
CA GLU A 10 -3.66 -13.25 5.46
C GLU A 10 -4.04 -14.37 4.48
N LEU A 11 -5.02 -15.19 4.86
CA LEU A 11 -5.55 -16.27 4.04
C LEU A 11 -7.05 -16.09 3.86
N SER A 12 -7.48 -15.88 2.62
CA SER A 12 -8.90 -15.77 2.23
C SER A 12 -9.61 -17.13 2.12
N THR A 13 -8.86 -18.23 2.10
CA THR A 13 -9.37 -19.61 2.11
C THR A 13 -8.79 -20.34 3.32
N VAL A 14 -9.67 -20.95 4.13
CA VAL A 14 -9.27 -21.67 5.35
C VAL A 14 -9.61 -23.15 5.20
N ASP A 15 -8.63 -23.91 4.72
CA ASP A 15 -8.65 -25.36 4.60
C ASP A 15 -7.31 -25.95 5.06
N GLU A 16 -7.28 -27.27 5.28
CA GLU A 16 -6.10 -28.01 5.74
C GLU A 16 -4.88 -27.76 4.85
N GLY A 17 -5.03 -27.91 3.53
CA GLY A 17 -3.91 -27.80 2.59
C GLY A 17 -3.37 -26.38 2.47
N THR A 18 -4.23 -25.37 2.55
CA THR A 18 -3.80 -23.96 2.54
C THR A 18 -3.07 -23.57 3.81
N LEU A 19 -3.55 -24.01 4.99
CA LEU A 19 -2.87 -23.77 6.26
C LEU A 19 -1.53 -24.50 6.32
N GLU A 20 -1.50 -25.80 6.00
CA GLU A 20 -0.27 -26.61 6.04
C GLU A 20 0.80 -26.05 5.10
N ARG A 21 0.43 -25.73 3.86
CA ARG A 21 1.36 -25.13 2.89
C ARG A 21 1.93 -23.81 3.41
N THR A 22 1.08 -22.93 3.95
CA THR A 22 1.51 -21.62 4.47
C THR A 22 2.47 -21.77 5.64
N VAL A 23 2.16 -22.64 6.60
CA VAL A 23 3.04 -22.89 7.76
C VAL A 23 4.38 -23.45 7.30
N ASN A 24 4.38 -24.48 6.48
CA ASN A 24 5.60 -25.13 6.01
C ASN A 24 6.48 -24.18 5.18
N GLU A 25 5.88 -23.38 4.30
CA GLU A 25 6.58 -22.39 3.46
C GLU A 25 7.36 -21.37 4.31
N TRP A 26 6.79 -20.89 5.41
CA TRP A 26 7.46 -19.91 6.26
C TRP A 26 8.39 -20.56 7.30
N SER A 27 8.04 -21.74 7.80
CA SER A 27 8.90 -22.49 8.72
C SER A 27 10.23 -22.88 8.09
N VAL A 28 10.25 -23.31 6.82
CA VAL A 28 11.53 -23.61 6.12
C VAL A 28 12.41 -22.38 5.91
N GLN A 29 11.82 -21.19 5.91
CA GLN A 29 12.53 -19.90 5.85
C GLN A 29 13.03 -19.41 7.22
N GLY A 30 12.91 -20.25 8.25
CA GLY A 30 13.37 -19.97 9.61
C GLY A 30 12.42 -19.10 10.42
N TRP A 31 11.15 -18.98 10.03
CA TRP A 31 10.13 -18.32 10.84
C TRP A 31 9.52 -19.29 11.85
N ASN A 32 9.32 -18.84 13.08
CA ASN A 32 8.61 -19.58 14.12
C ASN A 32 7.13 -19.24 14.04
N LEU A 33 6.26 -20.25 14.09
CA LEU A 33 4.81 -20.06 14.18
C LEU A 33 4.48 -19.54 15.58
N ASP A 34 3.81 -18.39 15.64
CA ASP A 34 3.36 -17.77 16.89
C ASP A 34 1.87 -18.09 17.16
N GLY A 35 1.04 -18.02 16.12
CA GLY A 35 -0.38 -18.38 16.26
C GLY A 35 -1.19 -18.20 14.98
N VAL A 36 -2.47 -18.58 15.07
CA VAL A 36 -3.46 -18.40 13.99
C VAL A 36 -4.72 -17.77 14.59
N GLN A 37 -5.22 -16.70 13.98
CA GLN A 37 -6.53 -16.12 14.31
C GLN A 37 -7.51 -16.36 13.16
N PHE A 38 -8.68 -16.90 13.48
CA PHE A 38 -9.75 -17.14 12.51
C PHE A 38 -10.79 -16.02 12.55
N ALA A 39 -11.09 -15.44 11.40
CA ALA A 39 -12.23 -14.56 11.23
C ALA A 39 -13.45 -15.40 10.85
N MET A 40 -14.43 -15.46 11.75
CA MET A 40 -15.66 -16.25 11.57
C MET A 40 -16.70 -15.49 10.73
N ARG A 41 -17.58 -16.21 10.03
CA ARG A 41 -18.80 -15.64 9.41
C ARG A 41 -19.97 -15.79 10.37
N GLU A 42 -20.87 -14.79 10.42
CA GLU A 42 -22.08 -14.79 11.26
C GLU A 42 -22.93 -16.07 11.14
N SER A 43 -22.98 -16.69 9.96
CA SER A 43 -23.88 -17.81 9.65
C SER A 43 -23.21 -19.19 9.55
N SER A 44 -21.90 -19.30 9.83
CA SER A 44 -21.15 -20.54 9.58
C SER A 44 -20.22 -20.90 10.74
N LYS A 45 -20.17 -22.17 11.10
CA LYS A 45 -19.15 -22.73 12.00
C LYS A 45 -17.76 -22.82 11.34
N ARG A 46 -17.64 -22.51 10.05
CA ARG A 46 -16.36 -22.50 9.33
C ARG A 46 -15.78 -21.08 9.28
N PRO A 47 -14.47 -20.91 9.53
CA PRO A 47 -13.78 -19.65 9.32
C PRO A 47 -13.91 -19.15 7.88
N ALA A 48 -13.98 -17.84 7.73
CA ALA A 48 -13.99 -17.16 6.43
C ALA A 48 -12.62 -16.66 6.01
N MET A 49 -11.76 -16.38 6.99
CA MET A 49 -10.41 -15.89 6.81
C MET A 49 -9.55 -16.37 7.97
N ALA A 50 -8.24 -16.39 7.76
CA ALA A 50 -7.28 -16.62 8.82
C ALA A 50 -6.11 -15.63 8.71
N PHE A 51 -5.59 -15.22 9.87
CA PHE A 51 -4.33 -14.50 10.00
C PHE A 51 -3.33 -15.42 10.70
N VAL A 52 -2.24 -15.75 10.01
CA VAL A 52 -1.16 -16.59 10.54
C VAL A 52 -0.01 -15.70 10.96
N PHE A 53 0.36 -15.77 12.23
CA PHE A 53 1.40 -14.96 12.85
C PHE A 53 2.68 -15.76 12.96
N PHE A 54 3.78 -15.14 12.54
CA PHE A 54 5.11 -15.69 12.64
C PHE A 54 6.07 -14.72 13.31
N THR A 55 7.04 -15.25 14.03
CA THR A 55 8.10 -14.50 14.69
C THR A 55 9.48 -15.04 14.31
N ARG A 56 10.47 -14.17 14.27
CA ARG A 56 11.87 -14.56 14.07
C ARG A 56 12.77 -13.59 14.81
N GLU A 57 13.85 -14.09 15.41
CA GLU A 57 14.88 -13.20 15.94
C GLU A 57 15.59 -12.49 14.80
N GLY A 58 15.65 -11.17 14.85
CA GLY A 58 16.24 -10.36 13.79
C GLY A 58 15.78 -8.92 13.89
N GLU A 59 16.39 -8.05 13.09
CA GLU A 59 15.90 -6.68 13.00
C GLU A 59 14.44 -6.68 12.56
N PRO A 60 13.59 -5.86 13.22
CA PRO A 60 12.20 -5.75 12.84
C PRO A 60 12.15 -5.32 11.37
N ALA A 61 11.16 -5.83 10.63
CA ALA A 61 10.96 -5.39 9.25
C ALA A 61 10.72 -3.89 9.28
N VAL A 62 11.68 -3.11 8.80
CA VAL A 62 11.54 -1.66 8.72
C VAL A 62 10.57 -1.40 7.58
N HIS A 63 9.40 -0.83 7.91
CA HIS A 63 8.54 -0.26 6.88
C HIS A 63 9.23 0.98 6.34
N ASP A 64 10.03 0.80 5.28
CA ASP A 64 10.76 1.89 4.65
C ASP A 64 9.80 2.78 3.87
N ALA A 65 9.28 3.78 4.58
CA ALA A 65 8.41 4.80 4.02
C ALA A 65 9.13 5.62 2.94
N GLU A 66 10.44 5.81 3.04
CA GLU A 66 11.23 6.57 2.08
C GLU A 66 11.37 5.80 0.75
N ALA A 67 11.66 4.50 0.80
CA ALA A 67 11.64 3.63 -0.39
C ALA A 67 10.23 3.49 -0.98
N ALA A 68 9.18 3.46 -0.14
CA ALA A 68 7.80 3.50 -0.63
C ALA A 68 7.49 4.81 -1.37
N ARG A 69 7.91 5.96 -0.81
CA ARG A 69 7.80 7.29 -1.45
C ARG A 69 8.63 7.37 -2.73
N GLY A 70 9.82 6.79 -2.76
CA GLY A 70 10.67 6.72 -3.95
C GLY A 70 10.00 5.98 -5.10
N ARG A 71 9.40 4.81 -4.82
CA ARG A 71 8.61 4.06 -5.82
C ARG A 71 7.40 4.86 -6.30
N LEU A 72 6.73 5.60 -5.42
CA LEU A 72 5.64 6.50 -5.80
C LEU A 72 6.12 7.65 -6.70
N ARG A 73 7.26 8.28 -6.39
CA ARG A 73 7.88 9.31 -7.26
C ARG A 73 8.19 8.75 -8.65
N GLU A 74 8.81 7.59 -8.73
CA GLU A 74 9.11 6.93 -10.01
C GLU A 74 7.83 6.65 -10.82
N MET A 75 6.74 6.20 -10.17
CA MET A 75 5.45 6.02 -10.82
C MET A 75 4.79 7.35 -11.26
N ALA A 76 5.07 8.45 -10.57
CA ALA A 76 4.61 9.80 -10.94
C ALA A 76 5.30 10.28 -12.21
N GLU A 77 6.63 10.15 -12.24
CA GLU A 77 7.48 10.62 -13.32
C GLU A 77 7.33 9.78 -14.59
N THR A 78 7.31 8.45 -14.45
CA THR A 78 7.20 7.52 -15.59
C THR A 78 5.76 7.27 -16.03
N GLY A 79 4.78 7.76 -15.27
CA GLY A 79 3.37 7.42 -15.41
C GLY A 79 3.08 5.97 -15.03
N SER A 80 1.84 5.70 -14.60
CA SER A 80 1.42 4.33 -14.30
C SER A 80 1.51 3.45 -15.57
N PRO A 81 1.79 2.13 -15.43
CA PRO A 81 1.77 1.21 -16.57
C PRO A 81 0.46 1.27 -17.36
N SER A 82 -0.66 1.45 -16.65
CA SER A 82 -1.98 1.65 -17.27
C SER A 82 -2.08 2.96 -18.04
N ALA A 83 -1.50 4.06 -17.53
CA ALA A 83 -1.46 5.34 -18.25
C ALA A 83 -0.60 5.25 -19.52
N ARG A 84 0.54 4.55 -19.47
CA ARG A 84 1.36 4.27 -20.66
C ARG A 84 0.64 3.41 -21.69
N LEU A 85 -0.08 2.38 -21.23
CA LEU A 85 -0.89 1.55 -22.11
C LEU A 85 -1.99 2.37 -22.81
N LEU A 86 -2.67 3.25 -22.09
CA LEU A 86 -3.69 4.15 -22.64
C LEU A 86 -3.11 5.19 -23.63
N ALA A 87 -1.89 5.65 -23.38
CA ALA A 87 -1.20 6.60 -24.25
C ALA A 87 -0.52 5.94 -25.48
N SER A 88 -0.53 4.61 -25.55
CA SER A 88 0.09 3.88 -26.66
C SER A 88 -0.76 4.03 -27.93
N PRO A 89 -0.15 4.30 -29.10
CA PRO A 89 -0.87 4.46 -30.36
C PRO A 89 -1.60 3.17 -30.79
N ASP A 90 -1.15 2.01 -30.29
CA ASP A 90 -1.74 0.71 -30.55
C ASP A 90 -2.93 0.38 -29.63
N PHE A 91 -3.30 1.27 -28.70
CA PHE A 91 -4.41 1.05 -27.80
C PHE A 91 -5.74 1.20 -28.52
N THR A 92 -6.36 0.08 -28.90
CA THR A 92 -7.66 0.03 -29.58
C THR A 92 -8.86 0.08 -28.62
N GLY A 93 -8.67 0.51 -27.37
CA GLY A 93 -9.77 0.66 -26.41
C GLY A 93 -10.67 1.85 -26.72
N ASN A 94 -11.82 1.95 -26.07
CA ASN A 94 -12.85 2.98 -26.33
C ASN A 94 -12.48 4.41 -25.89
N ALA A 95 -11.20 4.79 -25.85
CA ALA A 95 -10.75 6.13 -25.46
C ALA A 95 -11.34 7.23 -26.38
N ALA A 96 -11.69 6.89 -27.62
CA ALA A 96 -12.38 7.78 -28.55
C ALA A 96 -13.85 8.10 -28.15
N ALA A 97 -14.44 7.41 -27.17
CA ALA A 97 -15.77 7.77 -26.65
C ALA A 97 -15.75 8.97 -25.68
N SER A 98 -14.56 9.43 -25.25
CA SER A 98 -14.39 10.67 -24.47
C SER A 98 -13.90 11.85 -25.31
N SER A 99 -13.94 11.77 -26.64
CA SER A 99 -13.91 12.97 -27.49
C SER A 99 -15.32 13.53 -27.73
N SER A 100 -16.29 13.21 -26.87
CA SER A 100 -17.52 13.98 -26.83
C SER A 100 -17.16 15.38 -26.34
N GLU A 101 -17.53 16.37 -27.15
CA GLU A 101 -17.44 17.82 -26.96
C GLU A 101 -18.20 18.35 -25.72
N TYR A 102 -18.36 17.53 -24.68
CA TYR A 102 -18.69 17.97 -23.34
C TYR A 102 -17.40 18.39 -22.65
N VAL A 103 -17.18 19.70 -22.58
CA VAL A 103 -16.26 20.29 -21.61
C VAL A 103 -16.74 19.85 -20.23
N TYR A 104 -16.21 18.72 -19.73
CA TYR A 104 -16.33 18.37 -18.33
C TYR A 104 -15.46 19.38 -17.58
N SER A 105 -16.04 20.54 -17.28
CA SER A 105 -15.46 21.49 -16.34
C SER A 105 -15.19 20.72 -15.08
N ARG A 106 -13.90 20.47 -14.83
CA ARG A 106 -13.39 19.79 -13.65
C ARG A 106 -14.05 20.42 -12.42
N PRO A 107 -14.81 19.67 -11.61
CA PRO A 107 -15.40 20.23 -10.41
C PRO A 107 -14.28 20.82 -9.52
N PRO A 108 -14.49 22.01 -8.93
CA PRO A 108 -13.50 22.59 -8.03
C PRO A 108 -13.20 21.61 -6.88
N GLY A 109 -11.92 21.33 -6.64
CA GLY A 109 -11.45 20.39 -5.61
C GLY A 109 -11.22 18.95 -6.09
N MET A 110 -11.47 18.62 -7.36
CA MET A 110 -11.28 17.26 -7.86
C MET A 110 -9.83 17.03 -8.35
N VAL A 111 -8.96 16.57 -7.45
CA VAL A 111 -7.56 16.20 -7.72
C VAL A 111 -7.51 15.01 -8.70
N SER A 112 -6.72 15.13 -9.76
CA SER A 112 -6.58 14.07 -10.77
C SER A 112 -5.79 12.90 -10.18
N ALA A 113 -5.88 11.71 -10.77
CA ALA A 113 -5.09 10.57 -10.30
C ALA A 113 -3.58 10.86 -10.31
N HIS A 114 -3.11 11.63 -11.30
CA HIS A 114 -1.71 12.06 -11.40
C HIS A 114 -1.33 13.05 -10.30
N GLU A 115 -2.14 14.07 -10.07
CA GLU A 115 -1.91 15.11 -9.05
C GLU A 115 -1.97 14.52 -7.62
N ARG A 116 -2.87 13.57 -7.37
CA ARG A 116 -2.92 12.86 -6.08
C ARG A 116 -1.64 12.07 -5.82
N LEU A 117 -1.08 11.48 -6.88
CA LEU A 117 0.14 10.69 -6.79
C LEU A 117 1.36 11.61 -6.57
N ALA A 118 1.42 12.79 -7.19
CA ALA A 118 2.43 13.82 -6.92
C ALA A 118 2.39 14.37 -5.48
N GLN A 119 1.20 14.61 -4.93
CA GLN A 119 1.01 15.02 -3.53
C GLN A 119 1.51 13.96 -2.54
N LEU A 120 1.16 12.68 -2.76
CA LEU A 120 1.64 11.57 -1.92
C LEU A 120 3.15 11.34 -2.04
N ALA A 121 3.71 11.67 -3.19
CA ALA A 121 5.15 11.63 -3.46
C ALA A 121 5.92 12.83 -2.85
N GLY A 122 5.22 13.80 -2.24
CA GLY A 122 5.82 15.00 -1.65
C GLY A 122 6.46 15.93 -2.67
N LEU A 123 6.00 15.89 -3.93
CA LEU A 123 6.49 16.78 -5.00
C LEU A 123 5.79 18.15 -4.97
N ASP A 124 4.65 18.25 -4.28
CA ASP A 124 3.84 19.47 -4.13
C ASP A 124 3.87 20.04 -2.69
N GLU A 125 4.83 19.66 -1.85
CA GLU A 125 4.91 20.22 -0.49
C GLU A 125 5.39 21.68 -0.60
N PRO A 126 4.54 22.71 -0.38
CA PRO A 126 5.07 24.07 -0.27
C PRO A 126 6.01 24.09 0.92
N GLU A 127 7.22 24.64 0.75
CA GLU A 127 8.15 24.85 1.86
C GLU A 127 7.36 25.39 3.05
N ARG A 128 7.36 24.64 4.15
CA ARG A 128 6.74 25.09 5.40
C ARG A 128 7.43 26.42 5.72
N PRO A 129 6.74 27.57 5.73
CA PRO A 129 7.38 28.80 6.13
C PRO A 129 7.88 28.58 7.55
N GLU A 130 9.18 28.72 7.75
CA GLU A 130 9.80 28.63 9.05
C GLU A 130 9.07 29.62 9.97
N ARG A 131 8.21 29.09 10.84
CA ARG A 131 7.65 29.87 11.93
C ARG A 131 8.82 30.16 12.84
N GLY A 132 9.39 31.36 12.65
CA GLY A 132 10.43 31.92 13.49
C GLY A 132 10.08 31.67 14.95
N LEU A 133 11.08 31.19 15.67
CA LEU A 133 11.07 31.00 17.10
C LEU A 133 10.80 32.35 17.76
N ILE A 134 9.54 32.65 18.08
CA ILE A 134 9.23 33.78 18.96
C ILE A 134 9.47 33.27 20.37
N LEU A 135 10.67 33.55 20.89
CA LEU A 135 10.94 33.48 22.32
C LEU A 135 10.16 34.64 22.96
N GLU A 136 9.03 34.33 23.57
CA GLU A 136 8.38 35.25 24.51
C GLU A 136 9.33 35.48 25.70
N PRO A 137 9.59 36.72 26.13
CA PRO A 137 10.42 36.98 27.31
C PRO A 137 9.67 36.58 28.59
N ASP A 138 10.39 35.88 29.49
CA ASP A 138 9.89 35.50 30.81
C ASP A 138 9.57 36.76 31.66
N GLU A 139 8.35 36.83 32.23
CA GLU A 139 8.01 37.66 33.40
C GLU A 139 8.03 36.83 34.68
#